data_AF-A0A2V9T1Z3-F1
#
_entry.id   AF-A0A2V9T1Z3-F1
#
_cell.length_a   1.000
_cell.length_b   1.000
_cell.length_c   1.000
_cell.angle_alpha   90.00
_cell.angle_beta   90.00
_cell.angle_gamma   90.00
#
_symmetry.space_group_name_H-M   'P 1'
#
loop_
_entity.id
_entity.type
_entity.pdbx_description
1 polymer ?
#
loop_
_entity_poly.entity_id
_entity_poly.type
_entity_poly.pdbx_seq_one_letter_code
_entity_poly.pdbx_strand_id
1 'polypeptide(L)'
;MSAIILANPLEKLSQEPLPTGDSCVLVIFGASGDLTKRKLIPGLYNLACEGCMNPQFEVFGIGRKPMSSEEFREKAGQAAGKSKDTRGFSEAGWDDFEQRLHYIPLPKEGMKLQFRAEFYNLFNHPNLDMKQRYERCECICIHPKGGRESFWKSPSGGIWNRPTC
;
A
#
# COMPACT_ATOMS: atom_id res chain seq x y z
N MET A 1 53.21 -1.60 27.21
CA MET A 1 52.64 -0.37 26.65
C MET A 1 51.17 -0.62 26.40
N SER A 2 50.29 0.00 27.18
CA SER A 2 48.84 -0.22 27.10
C SER A 2 48.25 0.76 26.09
N ALA A 3 47.58 0.24 25.05
CA ALA A 3 46.87 1.09 24.09
C ALA A 3 45.50 1.44 24.68
N ILE A 4 45.27 2.72 24.96
CA ILE A 4 43.95 3.23 25.35
C ILE A 4 43.17 3.51 24.07
N ILE A 5 42.11 2.73 23.82
CA ILE A 5 41.14 3.03 22.77
C ILE A 5 40.24 4.16 23.29
N LEU A 6 40.46 5.38 22.80
CA LEU A 6 39.52 6.50 22.94
C LEU A 6 38.37 6.23 21.96
N ALA A 7 37.30 5.60 22.43
CA ALA A 7 36.05 5.55 21.68
C ALA A 7 35.53 6.99 21.57
N ASN A 8 35.54 7.54 20.35
CA ASN A 8 34.96 8.84 20.07
C ASN A 8 33.42 8.74 20.25
N PRO A 9 32.81 9.36 21.27
CA PRO A 9 31.43 9.03 21.66
C PRO A 9 30.35 9.61 20.74
N LEU A 10 30.72 10.29 19.65
CA LEU A 10 29.79 11.15 18.90
C LEU A 10 29.95 11.08 17.38
N GLU A 11 30.39 9.96 16.81
CA GLU A 11 29.87 9.62 15.48
C GLU A 11 28.43 9.16 15.69
N LYS A 12 27.51 10.14 15.67
CA LYS A 12 26.12 9.88 15.33
C LYS A 12 26.19 9.03 14.06
N LEU A 13 25.83 7.75 14.16
CA LEU A 13 25.60 6.90 13.00
C LEU A 13 24.59 7.65 12.15
N SER A 14 25.08 8.38 11.15
CA SER A 14 24.25 9.03 10.16
C SER A 14 23.51 7.88 9.50
N GLN A 15 22.23 7.71 9.84
CA GLN A 15 21.41 6.74 9.18
C GLN A 15 21.41 7.15 7.71
N GLU A 16 22.04 6.32 6.88
CA GLU A 16 21.95 6.47 5.43
C GLU A 16 20.47 6.62 5.08
N PRO A 17 20.11 7.60 4.22
CA PRO A 17 18.72 7.82 3.85
C PRO A 17 18.16 6.50 3.33
N LEU A 18 16.98 6.15 3.85
CA LEU A 18 16.33 4.89 3.49
C LEU A 18 16.15 4.85 1.95
N PRO A 19 16.44 3.71 1.31
CA PRO A 19 16.29 3.60 -0.13
C PRO A 19 14.84 3.83 -0.52
N THR A 20 14.62 4.67 -1.53
CA THR A 20 13.29 4.85 -2.13
C THR A 20 12.95 3.61 -2.94
N GLY A 21 11.73 3.08 -2.75
CA GLY A 21 11.26 1.91 -3.51
C GLY A 21 10.97 2.22 -4.99
N ASP A 22 10.84 1.16 -5.78
CA ASP A 22 10.40 1.22 -7.18
C ASP A 22 8.95 1.75 -7.30
N SER A 23 8.56 2.18 -8.49
CA SER A 23 7.16 2.51 -8.78
C SER A 23 6.28 1.27 -8.58
N CYS A 24 5.26 1.37 -7.73
CA CYS A 24 4.51 0.20 -7.27
C CYS A 24 3.03 0.50 -7.04
N VAL A 25 2.17 -0.43 -7.43
CA VAL A 25 0.76 -0.42 -7.06
C VAL A 25 0.49 -1.48 -6.01
N LEU A 26 -0.12 -1.10 -4.90
CA LEU A 26 -0.53 -2.00 -3.84
C LEU A 26 -2.04 -2.21 -3.86
N VAL A 27 -2.48 -3.44 -4.13
CA VAL A 27 -3.90 -3.82 -4.06
C VAL A 27 -4.19 -4.51 -2.73
N ILE A 28 -5.16 -3.99 -1.97
CA ILE A 28 -5.55 -4.52 -0.66
C ILE A 28 -6.96 -5.10 -0.75
N PHE A 29 -7.09 -6.42 -0.73
CA PHE A 29 -8.40 -7.06 -0.61
C PHE A 29 -8.83 -7.11 0.85
N GLY A 30 -10.07 -6.70 1.10
CA GLY A 30 -10.53 -6.48 2.46
C GLY A 30 -10.07 -5.14 3.03
N ALA A 31 -9.83 -4.13 2.19
CA ALA A 31 -9.39 -2.80 2.61
C ALA A 31 -10.31 -2.12 3.63
N SER A 32 -11.60 -2.49 3.65
CA SER A 32 -12.55 -2.01 4.66
C SER A 32 -12.36 -2.62 6.07
N GLY A 33 -11.50 -3.62 6.20
CA GLY A 33 -11.26 -4.39 7.42
C GLY A 33 -10.45 -3.65 8.49
N ASP A 34 -10.39 -4.25 9.68
CA ASP A 34 -9.72 -3.67 10.86
C ASP A 34 -8.20 -3.57 10.66
N LEU A 35 -7.57 -4.61 10.10
CA LEU A 35 -6.12 -4.66 9.89
C LEU A 35 -5.64 -3.51 8.99
N THR A 36 -6.37 -3.23 7.92
CA THR A 36 -6.03 -2.13 7.01
C THR A 36 -6.00 -0.80 7.73
N LYS A 37 -7.05 -0.51 8.51
CA LYS A 37 -7.20 0.75 9.22
C LYS A 37 -6.19 0.92 10.34
N ARG A 38 -5.90 -0.16 11.08
CA ARG A 38 -5.05 -0.09 12.27
C ARG A 38 -3.57 -0.22 11.97
N LYS A 39 -3.18 -0.94 10.91
CA LYS A 39 -1.77 -1.27 10.64
C LYS A 39 -1.31 -0.85 9.26
N LEU A 40 -2.03 -1.21 8.19
CA LEU A 40 -1.54 -0.97 6.83
C LEU A 40 -1.54 0.52 6.49
N ILE A 41 -2.66 1.22 6.67
CA ILE A 41 -2.76 2.65 6.34
C ILE A 41 -1.78 3.49 7.18
N PRO A 42 -1.71 3.35 8.51
CA PRO A 42 -0.70 4.05 9.32
C PRO A 42 0.75 3.74 8.87
N GLY A 43 1.03 2.47 8.55
CA GLY A 43 2.36 2.05 8.07
C GLY A 43 2.73 2.68 6.73
N LEU A 44 1.79 2.68 5.78
CA LEU A 44 2.00 3.28 4.45
C LEU A 44 2.17 4.80 4.53
N TYR A 45 1.37 5.47 5.37
CA TYR A 45 1.52 6.91 5.61
C TYR A 45 2.89 7.25 6.21
N ASN A 46 3.37 6.46 7.17
CA ASN A 46 4.71 6.66 7.74
C ASN A 46 5.80 6.53 6.68
N LEU A 47 5.71 5.52 5.80
CA LEU A 47 6.67 5.33 4.71
C LEU A 47 6.65 6.51 3.72
N ALA A 48 5.47 7.08 3.46
CA ALA A 48 5.35 8.30 2.66
C ALA A 48 6.03 9.49 3.34
N CYS A 49 5.83 9.68 4.65
CA CYS A 49 6.45 10.76 5.42
C CYS A 49 7.98 10.62 5.52
N GLU A 50 8.51 9.40 5.55
CA GLU A 50 9.95 9.12 5.57
C GLU A 50 10.61 9.27 4.19
N GLY A 51 9.86 9.62 3.14
CA GLY A 51 10.40 9.77 1.78
C GLY A 51 10.84 8.45 1.14
N CYS A 52 10.44 7.31 1.72
CA CYS A 52 10.80 5.97 1.25
C CYS A 52 9.89 5.48 0.12
N MET A 53 8.83 6.23 -0.18
CA MET A 53 7.80 5.88 -1.14
C MET A 53 8.01 6.59 -2.47
N ASN A 54 7.98 5.84 -3.57
CA ASN A 54 8.04 6.40 -4.91
C ASN A 54 6.85 7.37 -5.14
N PRO A 55 7.03 8.49 -5.87
CA PRO A 55 5.91 9.34 -6.30
C PRO A 55 4.85 8.57 -7.09
N GLN A 56 5.26 7.56 -7.87
CA GLN A 56 4.38 6.65 -8.59
C GLN A 56 4.02 5.44 -7.72
N PHE A 57 3.51 5.70 -6.52
CA PHE A 57 2.97 4.66 -5.64
C PHE A 57 1.48 4.87 -5.45
N GLU A 58 0.67 3.86 -5.74
CA GLU A 58 -0.79 3.92 -5.61
C GLU A 58 -1.33 2.74 -4.80
N VAL A 59 -2.41 2.96 -4.06
CA VAL A 59 -3.06 1.95 -3.22
C VAL A 59 -4.51 1.77 -3.65
N PHE A 60 -4.86 0.57 -4.08
CA PHE A 60 -6.22 0.19 -4.44
C PHE A 60 -6.83 -0.70 -3.36
N GLY A 61 -7.73 -0.13 -2.58
CA GLY A 61 -8.51 -0.86 -1.61
C GLY A 61 -9.75 -1.49 -2.24
N ILE A 62 -9.91 -2.80 -2.07
CA ILE A 62 -11.07 -3.54 -2.57
C ILE A 62 -11.82 -4.13 -1.38
N GLY A 63 -13.15 -4.02 -1.36
CA GLY A 63 -13.93 -4.64 -0.29
C GLY A 63 -15.42 -4.70 -0.53
N ARG A 64 -16.11 -5.46 0.34
CA ARG A 64 -17.54 -5.76 0.21
C ARG A 64 -18.47 -4.62 0.64
N LYS A 65 -17.94 -3.63 1.36
CA LYS A 65 -18.76 -2.53 1.86
C LYS A 65 -18.89 -1.49 0.73
N PRO A 66 -20.10 -1.16 0.27
CA PRO A 66 -20.26 -0.10 -0.71
C PRO A 66 -19.83 1.23 -0.08
N MET A 67 -18.75 1.81 -0.57
CA MET A 67 -18.25 3.14 -0.21
C MET A 67 -17.54 3.75 -1.42
N SER A 68 -17.50 5.07 -1.48
CA SER A 68 -16.71 5.79 -2.49
C SER A 68 -15.24 5.87 -2.08
N SER A 69 -14.38 6.33 -3.00
CA SER A 69 -12.97 6.57 -2.69
C SER A 69 -12.80 7.69 -1.67
N GLU A 70 -13.65 8.72 -1.71
CA GLU A 70 -13.68 9.85 -0.77
C GLU A 70 -14.04 9.37 0.63
N GLU A 71 -15.10 8.57 0.75
CA GLU A 71 -15.47 7.96 2.04
C GLU A 71 -14.38 7.05 2.61
N PHE A 72 -13.63 6.38 1.73
CA PHE A 72 -12.51 5.55 2.14
C PHE A 72 -11.35 6.39 2.65
N ARG A 73 -10.96 7.46 1.93
CA ARG A 73 -9.94 8.43 2.35
C ARG A 73 -10.27 9.03 3.70
N GLU A 74 -11.50 9.51 3.89
CA GLU A 74 -11.94 10.12 5.15
C GLU A 74 -11.80 9.13 6.33
N LYS A 75 -12.31 7.91 6.16
CA LYS A 75 -12.19 6.87 7.20
C LYS A 75 -10.74 6.45 7.46
N ALA A 76 -9.93 6.40 6.41
CA ALA A 76 -8.50 6.09 6.49
C ALA A 76 -7.74 7.19 7.25
N GLY A 77 -8.04 8.46 6.97
CA GLY A 77 -7.42 9.63 7.62
C GLY A 77 -7.80 9.73 9.08
N GLN A 78 -9.09 9.54 9.41
CA GLN A 78 -9.54 9.45 10.80
C GLN A 78 -8.84 8.31 11.56
N ALA A 79 -8.61 7.16 10.91
CA ALA A 79 -7.90 6.03 11.51
C ALA A 79 -6.40 6.33 11.69
N ALA A 80 -5.77 6.93 10.68
CA ALA A 80 -4.35 7.32 10.72
C ALA A 80 -4.08 8.37 11.80
N GLY A 81 -4.90 9.42 11.88
CA GLY A 81 -4.76 10.47 12.90
C GLY A 81 -4.99 9.99 14.34
N LYS A 82 -5.76 8.90 14.53
CA LYS A 82 -6.00 8.29 15.86
C LYS A 82 -5.05 7.13 16.19
N SER A 83 -4.29 6.64 15.22
CA SER A 83 -3.44 5.47 15.40
C SER A 83 -2.18 5.82 16.17
N LYS A 84 -1.82 4.95 17.14
CA LYS A 84 -0.55 5.06 17.87
C LYS A 84 0.66 4.70 17.01
N ASP A 85 0.43 3.98 15.91
CA ASP A 85 1.48 3.56 15.00
C ASP A 85 1.84 4.67 14.00
N THR A 86 1.04 5.73 13.88
CA THR A 86 1.32 6.87 13.00
C THR A 86 2.35 7.80 13.63
N ARG A 87 3.42 8.09 12.91
CA ARG A 87 4.48 9.02 13.33
C ARG A 87 4.34 10.32 12.55
N GLY A 88 4.30 11.45 13.25
CA GLY A 88 4.27 12.78 12.61
C GLY A 88 3.06 13.01 11.70
N PHE A 89 1.85 12.68 12.18
CA PHE A 89 0.64 12.98 11.43
C PHE A 89 0.51 14.50 11.22
N SER A 90 0.34 14.92 9.97
CA SER A 90 0.09 16.30 9.58
C SER A 90 -0.99 16.32 8.52
N GLU A 91 -1.86 17.32 8.54
CA GLU A 91 -2.95 17.45 7.55
C GLU A 91 -2.37 17.57 6.13
N ALA A 92 -1.37 18.44 5.94
CA ALA A 92 -0.72 18.60 4.63
C ALA A 92 -0.05 17.31 4.11
N GLY A 93 0.60 16.53 4.98
CA GLY A 93 1.17 15.24 4.59
C GLY A 93 0.11 14.19 4.29
N TRP A 94 -1.02 14.24 4.99
CA TRP A 94 -2.15 13.36 4.72
C TRP A 94 -2.81 13.70 3.38
N ASP A 95 -3.01 14.98 3.08
CA ASP A 95 -3.62 15.47 1.84
C ASP A 95 -2.83 15.03 0.59
N ASP A 96 -1.49 14.93 0.67
CA ASP A 96 -0.67 14.34 -0.40
C ASP A 96 -0.85 12.82 -0.50
N PHE A 97 -0.83 12.13 0.64
CA PHE A 97 -0.92 10.68 0.68
C PHE A 97 -2.29 10.15 0.25
N GLU A 98 -3.38 10.80 0.64
CA GLU A 98 -4.73 10.33 0.37
C GLU A 98 -5.11 10.36 -1.11
N GLN A 99 -4.47 11.21 -1.91
CA GLN A 99 -4.65 11.26 -3.36
C GLN A 99 -4.27 9.94 -4.03
N ARG A 100 -3.37 9.18 -3.40
CA ARG A 100 -2.88 7.86 -3.85
C ARG A 100 -3.77 6.71 -3.39
N LEU A 101 -4.77 6.97 -2.53
CA LEU A 101 -5.71 5.98 -2.02
C LEU A 101 -6.97 5.93 -2.88
N HIS A 102 -7.25 4.76 -3.43
CA HIS A 102 -8.44 4.47 -4.22
C HIS A 102 -9.25 3.34 -3.58
N TYR A 103 -10.58 3.39 -3.72
CA TYR A 103 -11.46 2.33 -3.25
C TYR A 103 -12.42 1.84 -4.32
N ILE A 104 -12.52 0.53 -4.46
CA ILE A 104 -13.43 -0.14 -5.38
C ILE A 104 -14.36 -1.05 -4.57
N PRO A 105 -15.67 -0.74 -4.51
CA PRO A 105 -16.64 -1.59 -3.86
C PRO A 105 -16.91 -2.84 -4.71
N LEU A 106 -16.95 -4.00 -4.06
CA LEU A 106 -17.34 -5.24 -4.70
C LEU A 106 -18.86 -5.39 -4.73
N PRO A 107 -19.45 -5.79 -5.88
CA PRO A 107 -20.87 -6.10 -5.97
C PRO A 107 -21.24 -7.28 -5.04
N LYS A 108 -22.46 -7.24 -4.49
CA LYS A 108 -22.95 -8.22 -3.51
C LYS A 108 -23.32 -9.59 -4.11
N GLU A 109 -23.50 -9.70 -5.43
CA GLU A 109 -23.86 -10.94 -6.13
C GLU A 109 -22.71 -11.46 -7.02
N GLY A 110 -22.49 -12.78 -7.06
CA GLY A 110 -21.56 -13.41 -8.02
C GLY A 110 -20.08 -13.52 -7.61
N MET A 111 -19.81 -13.91 -6.35
CA MET A 111 -18.51 -13.92 -5.65
C MET A 111 -17.31 -14.69 -6.25
N LYS A 112 -17.30 -15.15 -7.51
CA LYS A 112 -16.11 -15.83 -8.10
C LYS A 112 -15.76 -15.48 -9.54
N LEU A 113 -16.71 -15.04 -10.38
CA LEU A 113 -16.43 -14.77 -11.81
C LEU A 113 -16.36 -13.28 -12.18
N GLN A 114 -17.15 -12.41 -11.54
CA GLN A 114 -17.13 -10.97 -11.86
C GLN A 114 -15.85 -10.28 -11.39
N PHE A 115 -15.27 -10.75 -10.28
CA PHE A 115 -14.00 -10.24 -9.76
C PHE A 115 -12.84 -10.37 -10.75
N ARG A 116 -12.78 -11.46 -11.54
CA ARG A 116 -11.74 -11.62 -12.56
C ARG A 116 -11.89 -10.60 -13.68
N ALA A 117 -13.11 -10.34 -14.12
CA ALA A 117 -13.37 -9.39 -15.20
C ALA A 117 -13.16 -7.95 -14.74
N GLU A 118 -13.66 -7.57 -13.56
CA GLU A 118 -13.45 -6.22 -13.02
C GLU A 118 -11.99 -5.95 -12.67
N PHE A 119 -11.29 -6.89 -12.03
CA PHE A 119 -9.85 -6.77 -11.78
C PHE A 119 -9.07 -6.71 -13.10
N TYR A 120 -9.36 -7.59 -14.06
CA TYR A 120 -8.70 -7.54 -15.37
C TYR A 120 -9.03 -6.25 -16.14
N ASN A 121 -10.24 -5.72 -16.02
CA ASN A 121 -10.63 -4.45 -16.63
C ASN A 121 -9.99 -3.25 -15.91
N LEU A 122 -9.73 -3.33 -14.61
CA LEU A 122 -8.97 -2.31 -13.88
C LEU A 122 -7.52 -2.25 -14.38
N PHE A 123 -6.90 -3.43 -14.53
CA PHE A 123 -5.52 -3.57 -15.00
C PHE A 123 -5.34 -3.31 -16.50
N ASN A 124 -6.42 -3.28 -17.29
CA ASN A 124 -6.40 -2.97 -18.72
C ASN A 124 -7.30 -1.77 -19.06
N HIS A 125 -7.65 -0.94 -18.07
CA HIS A 125 -8.46 0.25 -18.33
C HIS A 125 -7.62 1.20 -19.20
N PRO A 126 -8.15 1.77 -20.29
CA PRO A 126 -7.36 2.56 -21.25
C PRO A 126 -6.72 3.83 -20.66
N ASN A 127 -7.19 4.30 -19.49
CA ASN A 127 -6.60 5.40 -18.74
C ASN A 127 -5.68 4.96 -17.57
N LEU A 128 -5.61 3.66 -17.26
CA LEU A 128 -4.68 3.06 -16.31
C LEU A 128 -3.87 1.98 -17.04
N ASP A 129 -2.94 2.37 -17.91
CA ASP A 129 -1.92 1.46 -18.42
C ASP A 129 -0.90 1.17 -17.31
N MET A 130 -1.34 0.44 -16.28
CA MET A 130 -0.55 0.09 -15.11
C MET A 130 0.74 -0.65 -15.51
N LYS A 131 0.73 -1.34 -16.66
CA LYS A 131 1.86 -2.13 -17.18
C LYS A 131 2.99 -1.26 -17.75
N GLN A 132 2.69 -0.06 -18.25
CA GLN A 132 3.70 0.91 -18.66
C GLN A 132 4.09 1.87 -17.53
N ARG A 133 3.18 2.11 -16.57
CA ARG A 133 3.36 3.15 -15.56
C ARG A 133 4.04 2.69 -14.28
N TYR A 134 3.96 1.41 -13.92
CA TYR A 134 4.54 0.90 -12.67
C TYR A 134 5.43 -0.31 -12.91
N GLU A 135 6.58 -0.30 -12.26
CA GLU A 135 7.53 -1.41 -12.26
C GLU A 135 7.02 -2.59 -11.44
N ARG A 136 6.15 -2.33 -10.45
CA ARG A 136 5.59 -3.36 -9.58
C ARG A 136 4.09 -3.26 -9.31
N CYS A 137 3.48 -4.41 -9.11
CA CYS A 137 2.15 -4.53 -8.52
C CYS A 137 2.16 -5.59 -7.42
N GLU A 138 1.82 -5.21 -6.21
CA GLU A 138 1.75 -6.08 -5.04
C GLU A 138 0.30 -6.25 -4.61
N CYS A 139 -0.09 -7.45 -4.20
CA CYS A 139 -1.45 -7.74 -3.72
C CYS A 139 -1.40 -8.32 -2.31
N ILE A 140 -2.26 -7.84 -1.42
CA ILE A 140 -2.43 -8.36 -0.06
C ILE A 140 -3.90 -8.78 0.12
N CYS A 141 -4.16 -10.09 0.25
CA CYS A 141 -5.48 -10.57 0.69
C CYS A 141 -5.56 -10.52 2.24
N ILE A 142 -6.41 -9.67 2.79
CA ILE A 142 -6.70 -9.66 4.24
C ILE A 142 -7.86 -10.60 4.51
N HIS A 143 -7.53 -11.88 4.75
CA HIS A 143 -8.52 -12.88 5.13
C HIS A 143 -8.74 -12.88 6.65
N PRO A 144 -9.97 -13.03 7.16
CA PRO A 144 -10.23 -13.16 8.61
C PRO A 144 -9.53 -14.37 9.25
N LYS A 145 -9.04 -15.33 8.45
CA LYS A 145 -8.26 -16.50 8.92
C LYS A 145 -6.74 -16.39 8.71
N GLY A 146 -6.20 -15.21 8.37
CA GLY A 146 -4.75 -14.95 8.48
C GLY A 146 -3.84 -15.64 7.44
N GLY A 147 -4.29 -15.82 6.20
CA GLY A 147 -3.41 -16.19 5.08
C GLY A 147 -2.75 -14.96 4.48
N ARG A 148 -1.42 -14.94 4.33
CA ARG A 148 -0.69 -14.00 3.48
C ARG A 148 -0.34 -14.72 2.19
N GLU A 149 -0.94 -14.28 1.09
CA GLU A 149 -0.47 -14.64 -0.25
C GLU A 149 -0.07 -13.35 -0.96
N SER A 150 1.19 -13.31 -1.38
CA SER A 150 1.78 -12.25 -2.20
C SER A 150 2.25 -12.91 -3.49
N PHE A 151 1.81 -12.38 -4.63
CA PHE A 151 2.04 -12.98 -5.95
C PHE A 151 2.74 -11.98 -6.87
N TRP A 152 3.80 -12.39 -7.57
CA TRP A 152 4.57 -11.50 -8.46
C TRP A 152 5.21 -12.22 -9.66
N LYS A 153 5.20 -11.58 -10.86
CA LYS A 153 6.26 -11.72 -11.89
C LYS A 153 6.31 -10.53 -12.86
N SER A 154 7.54 -10.16 -13.25
CA SER A 154 7.96 -8.93 -13.93
C SER A 154 7.59 -8.80 -15.43
N PRO A 155 7.84 -7.63 -16.07
CA PRO A 155 7.43 -7.29 -17.43
C PRO A 155 8.00 -8.14 -18.58
N SER A 156 8.94 -9.05 -18.35
CA SER A 156 9.63 -9.80 -19.43
C SER A 156 8.98 -11.14 -19.81
N GLY A 157 7.64 -11.24 -19.76
CA GLY A 157 6.91 -12.38 -20.35
C GLY A 157 6.49 -13.50 -19.39
N GLY A 158 6.23 -13.20 -18.12
CA GLY A 158 5.59 -14.15 -17.20
C GLY A 158 4.06 -14.13 -17.29
N ILE A 159 3.43 -15.31 -17.33
CA ILE A 159 1.98 -15.47 -17.16
C ILE A 159 1.56 -14.84 -15.83
N TRP A 160 0.56 -13.95 -15.87
CA TRP A 160 -0.15 -13.45 -14.68
C TRP A 160 -0.89 -14.62 -14.04
N ASN A 161 -0.21 -15.31 -13.12
CA ASN A 161 -0.85 -16.38 -12.36
C ASN A 161 -1.83 -15.78 -11.35
N ARG A 162 -2.93 -16.51 -11.15
CA ARG A 162 -4.09 -16.11 -10.34
C ARG A 162 -3.65 -15.70 -8.93
N PRO A 163 -4.17 -14.59 -8.37
CA PRO A 163 -4.26 -14.48 -6.92
C PRO A 163 -5.22 -15.58 -6.44
N THR A 164 -4.69 -16.54 -5.68
CA THR A 164 -5.50 -17.53 -4.98
C THR A 164 -5.98 -16.95 -3.66
N CYS A 165 -7.05 -16.16 -3.71
CA CYS A 165 -8.03 -16.26 -2.63
C CYS A 165 -9.32 -16.94 -3.17
#